data_AF-A0A387FI97-F1
#
_entry.id   AF-A0A387FI97-F1
#
_cell.length_a   1.000
_cell.length_b   1.000
_cell.length_c   1.000
_cell.angle_alpha   90.00
_cell.angle_beta   90.00
_cell.angle_gamma   90.00
#
_symmetry.space_group_name_H-M   'P 1'
#
loop_
_entity.id
_entity.type
_entity.pdbx_description
1 polymer ?
#
loop_
_entity_poly.entity_id
_entity_poly.type
_entity_poly.pdbx_seq_one_letter_code
_entity_poly.pdbx_strand_id
1 'polypeptide(L)'
;MFDPREKIALFIDGANLYAASKSLGFDIDYRKLLKAFQKRGYLLRAYYYTALIEDQEYSSIRPLIDWLDYNGYKVITKPAKEFTDSMGRRKIKGNMDIELAIDAMEQSETVDHLVIFSGDGDFTTLVEALQRRGRKVSVISTMATQPPMIADDLRRQADHFIDLVSLKAEIGRDPSERPQRPVEATPAAADVEE
;
A
#
# COMPACT_ATOMS: atom_id res chain seq x y z
N MET A 1 -3.05 17.44 11.01
CA MET A 1 -2.94 17.94 9.62
C MET A 1 -1.47 18.20 9.29
N PHE A 2 -1.09 18.06 8.01
CA PHE A 2 0.28 18.24 7.51
C PHE A 2 0.76 19.69 7.69
N ASP A 3 2.05 19.87 7.99
CA ASP A 3 2.71 21.18 7.98
C ASP A 3 3.68 21.24 6.78
N PRO A 4 3.64 22.29 5.94
CA PRO A 4 4.52 22.42 4.78
C PRO A 4 6.03 22.34 5.10
N ARG A 5 6.43 22.59 6.35
CA ARG A 5 7.82 22.53 6.83
C ARG A 5 8.25 21.11 7.23
N GLU A 6 7.31 20.19 7.46
CA GLU A 6 7.59 18.81 7.84
C GLU A 6 8.29 18.08 6.68
N LYS A 7 9.34 17.32 7.02
CA LYS A 7 9.87 16.29 6.13
C LYS A 7 8.99 15.06 6.21
N ILE A 8 8.46 14.64 5.06
CA ILE A 8 7.50 13.55 4.96
C ILE A 8 8.16 12.34 4.26
N ALA A 9 7.89 11.14 4.77
CA ALA A 9 8.12 9.91 4.01
C ALA A 9 6.85 9.08 3.89
N LEU A 10 6.63 8.49 2.71
CA LEU A 10 5.51 7.60 2.43
C LEU A 10 5.97 6.15 2.51
N PHE A 11 5.19 5.31 3.19
CA PHE A 11 5.40 3.88 3.31
C PHE A 11 4.18 3.18 2.73
N ILE A 12 4.30 2.70 1.49
CA ILE A 12 3.18 2.16 0.74
C ILE A 12 3.25 0.64 0.74
N ASP A 13 2.34 0.01 1.48
CA ASP A 13 2.08 -1.42 1.31
C ASP A 13 1.27 -1.62 0.02
N GLY A 14 1.94 -2.17 -1.00
CA GLY A 14 1.35 -2.35 -2.32
C GLY A 14 0.14 -3.27 -2.31
N ALA A 15 0.14 -4.33 -1.49
CA ALA A 15 -0.95 -5.29 -1.41
C ALA A 15 -2.18 -4.66 -0.74
N ASN A 16 -2.00 -4.02 0.41
CA ASN A 16 -3.07 -3.35 1.13
C ASN A 16 -3.65 -2.17 0.32
N LEU A 17 -2.81 -1.35 -0.29
CA LEU A 17 -3.27 -0.22 -1.12
C LEU A 17 -4.02 -0.68 -2.37
N TYR A 18 -3.56 -1.75 -3.03
CA TYR A 18 -4.25 -2.33 -4.18
C TYR A 18 -5.62 -2.88 -3.78
N ALA A 19 -5.70 -3.64 -2.68
CA ALA A 19 -6.96 -4.18 -2.18
C ALA A 19 -7.95 -3.07 -1.82
N ALA A 20 -7.48 -1.98 -1.20
CA ALA A 20 -8.31 -0.83 -0.83
C ALA A 20 -8.84 -0.08 -2.05
N SER A 21 -7.97 0.26 -3.00
CA SER A 21 -8.37 0.97 -4.23
C SER A 21 -9.30 0.12 -5.10
N LYS A 22 -9.06 -1.20 -5.21
CA LYS A 22 -9.93 -2.16 -5.90
C LYS A 22 -11.33 -2.19 -5.28
N SER A 23 -11.42 -2.28 -3.95
CA SER A 23 -12.69 -2.27 -3.21
C SER A 23 -13.45 -0.93 -3.36
N LEU A 24 -12.73 0.17 -3.51
CA LEU A 24 -13.29 1.51 -3.78
C LEU A 24 -13.57 1.81 -5.27
N GLY A 25 -13.29 0.83 -6.15
CA GLY A 25 -13.59 0.90 -7.57
C GLY A 25 -12.76 1.90 -8.38
N PHE A 26 -11.56 2.30 -7.92
CA PHE A 26 -10.70 3.23 -8.65
C PHE A 26 -9.25 2.75 -8.73
N ASP A 27 -8.53 3.21 -9.75
CA ASP A 27 -7.11 2.93 -9.90
C ASP A 27 -6.30 4.16 -9.49
N ILE A 28 -5.18 3.93 -8.82
CA ILE A 28 -4.31 4.99 -8.35
C ILE A 28 -3.36 5.42 -9.48
N ASP A 29 -3.25 6.73 -9.67
CA ASP A 29 -2.18 7.35 -10.40
C ASP A 29 -1.07 7.71 -9.42
N TYR A 30 0.00 6.90 -9.41
CA TYR A 30 1.14 7.10 -8.53
C TYR A 30 1.87 8.42 -8.81
N ARG A 31 1.85 8.94 -10.04
CA ARG A 31 2.40 10.26 -10.32
C ARG A 31 1.61 11.34 -9.59
N LYS A 32 0.27 11.26 -9.63
CA LYS A 32 -0.60 12.20 -8.90
C LYS A 32 -0.47 12.02 -7.40
N LEU A 33 -0.35 10.78 -6.90
CA LEU A 33 -0.08 10.51 -5.49
C LEU A 33 1.19 11.21 -5.03
N LEU A 34 2.32 11.04 -5.73
CA LEU A 34 3.57 11.69 -5.35
C LEU A 34 3.43 13.21 -5.32
N LYS A 35 2.82 13.80 -6.36
CA LYS A 35 2.54 15.24 -6.44
C LYS A 35 1.62 15.75 -5.33
N ALA A 36 0.63 14.95 -4.94
CA ALA A 36 -0.30 15.28 -3.86
C ALA A 36 0.46 15.47 -2.54
N PHE A 37 1.36 14.55 -2.20
CA PHE A 37 2.14 14.65 -0.96
C PHE A 37 3.26 15.69 -1.02
N GLN A 38 3.85 15.93 -2.20
CA GLN A 38 4.78 17.05 -2.41
C GLN A 38 4.15 18.43 -2.14
N LYS A 39 2.85 18.58 -2.35
CA LYS A 39 2.13 19.83 -2.04
C LYS A 39 1.86 20.02 -0.55
N ARG A 40 1.94 18.95 0.24
CA ARG A 40 1.59 18.93 1.68
C ARG A 40 2.79 19.18 2.58
N GLY A 41 4.01 18.97 2.09
CA GLY A 41 5.26 19.23 2.80
C GLY A 41 6.48 18.79 2.00
N TYR A 42 7.65 18.74 2.64
CA TYR A 42 8.87 18.31 1.98
C TYR A 42 8.92 16.78 1.87
N LEU A 43 8.47 16.24 0.75
CA LEU A 43 8.50 14.80 0.49
C LEU A 43 9.93 14.32 0.28
N LEU A 44 10.51 13.68 1.31
CA LEU A 44 11.89 13.19 1.29
C LEU A 44 12.02 11.87 0.52
N ARG A 45 11.12 10.91 0.79
CA ARG A 45 11.13 9.57 0.19
C ARG A 45 9.72 9.01 0.05
N ALA A 46 9.51 8.19 -0.97
CA ALA A 46 8.32 7.35 -1.10
C ALA A 46 8.77 5.90 -1.31
N TYR A 47 8.45 5.04 -0.35
CA TYR A 47 8.76 3.62 -0.38
C TYR A 47 7.54 2.84 -0.86
N TYR A 48 7.75 1.88 -1.76
CA TYR A 48 6.70 0.98 -2.22
C TYR A 48 7.13 -0.47 -1.97
N TYR A 49 6.35 -1.17 -1.16
CA TYR A 49 6.65 -2.53 -0.71
C TYR A 49 5.75 -3.52 -1.44
N THR A 50 6.35 -4.54 -2.06
CA THR A 50 5.60 -5.57 -2.75
C THR A 50 6.33 -6.90 -2.81
N ALA A 51 5.59 -7.99 -2.91
CA ALA A 51 6.17 -9.32 -3.10
C ALA A 51 5.98 -9.79 -4.55
N LEU A 52 7.00 -10.45 -5.09
CA LEU A 52 7.07 -10.93 -6.46
C LEU A 52 7.05 -12.45 -6.51
N ILE A 53 6.19 -13.04 -7.33
CA ILE A 53 6.21 -14.48 -7.61
C ILE A 53 7.27 -14.71 -8.69
N GLU A 54 8.33 -15.44 -8.36
CA GLU A 54 9.48 -15.64 -9.25
C GLU A 54 9.16 -16.58 -10.44
N ASP A 55 8.31 -17.58 -10.24
CA ASP A 55 8.03 -18.64 -11.22
C ASP A 55 7.04 -18.25 -12.34
N GLN A 56 6.63 -16.99 -12.42
CA GLN A 56 5.82 -16.47 -13.52
C GLN A 56 6.66 -15.49 -14.35
N GLU A 57 7.01 -15.89 -15.58
CA GLU A 57 7.75 -15.07 -16.56
C GLU A 57 7.11 -13.68 -16.77
N TYR A 58 5.80 -13.55 -16.52
CA TYR A 58 5.07 -12.27 -16.54
C TYR A 58 4.26 -12.07 -15.25
N SER A 59 4.88 -11.49 -14.23
CA SER A 59 4.12 -10.92 -13.13
C SER A 59 3.52 -9.57 -13.57
N SER A 60 2.20 -9.45 -13.52
CA SER A 60 1.44 -8.26 -13.95
C SER A 60 1.82 -6.96 -13.22
N ILE A 61 2.53 -7.07 -12.08
CA ILE A 61 3.03 -5.93 -11.31
C ILE A 61 4.40 -5.42 -11.77
N ARG A 62 5.18 -6.20 -12.54
CA ARG A 62 6.53 -5.78 -12.99
C ARG A 62 6.52 -4.44 -13.76
N PRO A 63 5.60 -4.19 -14.72
CA PRO A 63 5.55 -2.89 -15.38
C PRO A 63 5.27 -1.72 -14.42
N LEU A 64 4.50 -1.96 -13.35
CA LEU A 64 4.27 -0.96 -12.32
C LEU A 64 5.56 -0.71 -11.51
N ILE A 65 6.26 -1.77 -11.10
CA ILE A 65 7.54 -1.67 -10.37
C ILE A 65 8.56 -0.87 -11.17
N ASP A 66 8.77 -1.24 -12.43
CA ASP A 66 9.71 -0.54 -13.31
C ASP A 66 9.34 0.95 -13.41
N TRP A 67 8.05 1.24 -13.61
CA TRP A 67 7.57 2.61 -13.66
C TRP A 67 7.85 3.36 -12.35
N LEU A 68 7.59 2.74 -11.19
CA LEU A 68 7.80 3.34 -9.88
C LEU A 68 9.29 3.68 -9.64
N ASP A 69 10.19 2.75 -9.93
CA ASP A 69 11.65 2.95 -9.78
C ASP A 69 12.16 4.12 -10.63
N TYR A 70 11.65 4.27 -11.87
CA TYR A 70 12.01 5.41 -12.72
C TYR A 70 11.32 6.73 -12.33
N ASN A 71 10.26 6.71 -11.51
CA ASN A 71 9.42 7.88 -11.23
C ASN A 71 9.44 8.31 -9.74
N GLY A 72 10.56 8.07 -9.06
CA GLY A 72 10.85 8.69 -7.76
C GLY A 72 10.36 7.91 -6.54
N TYR A 73 9.95 6.65 -6.74
CA TYR A 73 9.74 5.72 -5.64
C TYR A 73 11.00 4.88 -5.43
N LYS A 74 11.24 4.48 -4.18
CA LYS A 74 12.14 3.38 -3.87
C LYS A 74 11.29 2.12 -3.74
N VAL A 75 11.41 1.19 -4.68
CA VAL A 75 10.68 -0.07 -4.61
C VAL A 75 11.48 -1.10 -3.80
N ILE A 76 10.79 -1.81 -2.91
CA ILE A 76 11.34 -2.89 -2.10
C ILE A 76 10.56 -4.14 -2.45
N THR A 77 11.27 -5.12 -2.98
CA THR A 77 10.70 -6.39 -3.43
C THR A 77 11.20 -7.56 -2.62
N LYS A 78 10.33 -8.53 -2.37
CA LYS A 78 10.68 -9.83 -1.77
C LYS A 78 10.08 -10.97 -2.60
N PRO A 79 10.77 -12.12 -2.75
CA PRO A 79 10.15 -13.28 -3.37
C PRO A 79 8.96 -13.74 -2.53
N ALA A 80 7.78 -13.77 -3.14
CA ALA A 80 6.58 -14.37 -2.61
C ALA A 80 6.72 -15.90 -2.68
N LYS A 81 6.34 -16.57 -1.58
CA LYS A 81 6.33 -18.03 -1.52
C LYS A 81 4.92 -18.54 -1.79
N GLU A 82 4.79 -19.43 -2.76
CA GLU A 82 3.57 -20.17 -2.98
C GLU A 82 3.52 -21.40 -2.05
N PHE A 83 2.38 -21.58 -1.41
CA PHE A 83 2.08 -22.73 -0.59
C PHE A 83 0.76 -23.32 -1.03
N THR A 84 0.70 -24.63 -1.21
CA THR A 84 -0.56 -25.34 -1.37
C THR A 84 -1.06 -25.74 0.00
N ASP A 85 -2.26 -25.30 0.38
CA ASP A 85 -2.87 -25.74 1.64
C ASP A 85 -3.27 -27.23 1.57
N SER A 86 -3.61 -27.82 2.71
CA SER A 86 -4.03 -29.23 2.79
C SER A 86 -5.32 -29.54 2.00
N MET A 87 -6.01 -28.51 1.49
CA MET A 87 -7.19 -28.62 0.63
C MET A 87 -6.87 -28.38 -0.85
N GLY A 88 -5.58 -28.30 -1.23
CA GLY A 88 -5.14 -28.12 -2.61
C GLY A 88 -5.22 -26.67 -3.12
N ARG A 89 -5.55 -25.69 -2.28
CA ARG A 89 -5.64 -24.28 -2.71
C ARG A 89 -4.26 -23.63 -2.65
N ARG A 90 -3.88 -22.96 -3.75
CA ARG A 90 -2.68 -22.12 -3.79
C ARG A 90 -2.89 -20.88 -2.94
N LYS A 91 -2.02 -20.68 -1.95
CA LYS A 91 -1.88 -19.46 -1.15
C LYS A 91 -0.52 -18.85 -1.43
N ILE A 92 -0.52 -17.56 -1.75
CA ILE A 92 0.71 -16.80 -1.89
C ILE A 92 0.96 -16.09 -0.56
N LYS A 93 2.14 -16.28 0.04
CA LYS A 93 2.57 -15.56 1.23
C LYS A 93 3.77 -14.69 0.89
N GLY A 94 3.59 -13.38 1.03
CA GLY A 94 4.61 -12.38 0.75
C GLY A 94 4.26 -11.05 1.41
N ASN A 95 4.09 -11.05 2.74
CA ASN A 95 3.94 -9.80 3.47
C ASN A 95 5.28 -9.06 3.55
N MET A 96 5.19 -7.74 3.62
CA MET A 96 6.34 -6.84 3.64
C MET A 96 6.42 -6.05 4.95
N ASP A 97 5.65 -6.46 5.96
CA ASP A 97 5.41 -5.67 7.18
C ASP A 97 6.70 -5.45 7.97
N ILE A 98 7.58 -6.45 7.99
CA ILE A 98 8.87 -6.37 8.68
C ILE A 98 9.78 -5.38 7.96
N GLU A 99 9.93 -5.51 6.64
CA GLU A 99 10.76 -4.62 5.83
C GLU A 99 10.27 -3.16 5.95
N LEU A 100 8.95 -2.95 5.88
CA LEU A 100 8.33 -1.65 6.07
C LEU A 100 8.59 -1.10 7.47
N ALA A 101 8.39 -1.90 8.51
CA ALA A 101 8.58 -1.46 9.90
C ALA A 101 10.04 -1.07 10.19
N ILE A 102 11.00 -1.84 9.69
CA ILE A 102 12.43 -1.53 9.84
C ILE A 102 12.75 -0.20 9.15
N ASP A 103 12.40 -0.06 7.88
CA ASP A 103 12.66 1.16 7.13
C ASP A 103 11.99 2.38 7.78
N ALA A 104 10.75 2.25 8.26
CA ALA A 104 10.04 3.32 8.95
C ALA A 104 10.76 3.75 10.24
N MET A 105 11.25 2.78 11.02
CA MET A 105 12.03 3.07 12.23
C MET A 105 13.36 3.75 11.91
N GLU A 106 14.05 3.36 10.84
CA GLU A 106 15.27 4.06 10.41
C GLU A 106 14.98 5.49 9.94
N GLN A 107 13.95 5.67 9.11
CA GLN A 107 13.58 6.99 8.60
C GLN A 107 13.12 7.94 9.70
N SER A 108 12.61 7.42 10.83
CA SER A 108 12.23 8.23 11.99
C SER A 108 13.37 9.05 12.59
N GLU A 109 14.63 8.86 12.18
CA GLU A 109 15.73 9.73 12.59
C GLU A 109 15.79 11.02 11.76
N THR A 110 15.23 11.00 10.54
CA THR A 110 15.39 12.07 9.55
C THR A 110 14.10 12.76 9.13
N VAL A 111 12.96 12.06 9.19
CA VAL A 111 11.64 12.59 8.82
C VAL A 111 10.84 12.99 10.04
N ASP A 112 9.98 13.99 9.87
CA ASP A 112 9.12 14.50 10.94
C ASP A 112 7.76 13.79 10.95
N HIS A 113 7.31 13.36 9.77
CA HIS A 113 5.99 12.81 9.56
C HIS A 113 6.04 11.57 8.64
N LEU A 114 5.62 10.43 9.19
CA LEU A 114 5.53 9.17 8.46
C LEU A 114 4.07 8.95 8.01
N VAL A 115 3.88 8.62 6.73
CA VAL A 115 2.57 8.33 6.16
C VAL A 115 2.53 6.88 5.74
N ILE A 116 1.75 6.06 6.43
CA ILE A 116 1.62 4.62 6.18
C ILE A 116 0.33 4.37 5.40
N PHE A 117 0.47 3.82 4.19
CA PHE A 117 -0.67 3.34 3.41
C PHE A 117 -0.88 1.86 3.69
N SER A 118 -1.58 1.56 4.78
CA SER A 118 -2.04 0.22 5.11
C SER A 118 -3.22 0.29 6.08
N GLY A 119 -4.05 -0.74 6.07
CA GLY A 119 -5.13 -0.94 7.03
C GLY A 119 -4.80 -1.97 8.13
N ASP A 120 -3.61 -2.57 8.07
CA ASP A 120 -3.25 -3.72 8.90
C ASP A 120 -3.00 -3.34 10.37
N GLY A 121 -3.72 -4.00 11.28
CA GLY A 121 -3.60 -3.78 12.73
C GLY A 121 -2.21 -4.10 13.29
N ASP A 122 -1.42 -4.93 12.62
CA ASP A 122 -0.07 -5.28 13.06
C ASP A 122 0.88 -4.07 13.08
N PHE A 123 0.57 -2.99 12.35
CA PHE A 123 1.32 -1.74 12.41
C PHE A 123 1.04 -0.88 13.64
N THR A 124 0.08 -1.23 14.50
CA THR A 124 -0.27 -0.43 15.69
C THR A 124 0.95 -0.20 16.59
N THR A 125 1.74 -1.26 16.86
CA THR A 125 2.97 -1.15 17.67
C THR A 125 4.05 -0.30 16.98
N LEU A 126 4.12 -0.34 15.65
CA LEU A 126 5.03 0.53 14.88
C LEU A 126 4.63 2.01 15.06
N VAL A 127 3.34 2.33 14.92
CA VAL A 127 2.84 3.70 15.11
C VAL A 127 3.19 4.22 16.50
N GLU A 128 2.93 3.44 17.54
CA GLU A 128 3.27 3.79 18.92
C GLU A 128 4.79 4.02 19.09
N ALA A 129 5.63 3.16 18.51
CA ALA A 129 7.08 3.31 18.58
C ALA A 129 7.59 4.59 17.89
N LEU A 130 7.02 4.95 16.74
CA LEU A 130 7.34 6.18 16.01
C LEU A 130 6.92 7.44 16.80
N GLN A 131 5.74 7.41 17.43
CA GLN A 131 5.25 8.50 18.27
C GLN A 131 6.12 8.70 19.51
N ARG A 132 6.61 7.61 20.13
CA ARG A 132 7.58 7.69 21.24
C ARG A 132 8.91 8.36 20.82
N ARG A 133 9.23 8.37 19.52
CA ARG A 133 10.37 9.12 18.95
C ARG A 133 10.02 10.56 18.57
N GLY A 134 8.83 11.03 18.93
CA GLY A 134 8.35 12.39 18.64
C GLY A 134 7.93 12.58 17.18
N ARG A 135 7.64 11.51 16.44
CA ARG A 135 7.22 11.59 15.04
C ARG A 135 5.71 11.55 14.91
N LYS A 136 5.18 12.36 13.99
CA LYS A 136 3.77 12.32 13.62
C LYS A 136 3.56 11.15 12.67
N VAL A 137 2.45 10.42 12.83
CA VAL A 137 2.08 9.32 11.96
C VAL A 137 0.68 9.53 11.39
N SER A 138 0.58 9.56 10.06
CA SER A 138 -0.70 9.47 9.37
C SER A 138 -0.90 8.07 8.80
N VAL A 139 -2.08 7.50 9.00
CA VAL A 139 -2.48 6.24 8.38
C VAL A 139 -3.50 6.51 7.29
N ILE A 140 -3.27 5.95 6.10
CA ILE A 140 -4.18 6.01 4.97
C ILE A 140 -4.71 4.61 4.69
N SER A 141 -6.02 4.46 4.84
CA SER A 141 -6.78 3.26 4.49
C SER A 141 -8.24 3.68 4.26
N THR A 142 -9.20 2.76 4.24
CA THR A 142 -10.61 3.08 3.96
C THR A 142 -11.55 2.50 5.00
N MET A 143 -12.55 3.30 5.37
CA MET A 143 -13.70 2.86 6.16
C MET A 143 -14.94 2.59 5.31
N ALA A 144 -14.94 2.97 4.04
CA ALA A 144 -16.12 2.92 3.19
C ALA A 144 -16.45 1.51 2.66
N THR A 145 -15.67 0.50 3.04
CA THR A 145 -15.89 -0.91 2.68
C THR A 145 -16.57 -1.66 3.82
N GLN A 146 -17.21 -2.79 3.51
CA GLN A 146 -17.80 -3.68 4.51
C GLN A 146 -17.18 -5.09 4.37
N PRO A 147 -16.40 -5.57 5.37
CA PRO A 147 -15.94 -4.83 6.55
C PRO A 147 -14.97 -3.69 6.20
N PRO A 148 -14.75 -2.72 7.12
CA PRO A 148 -13.72 -1.71 6.97
C PRO A 148 -12.35 -2.36 6.77
N MET A 149 -11.52 -1.79 5.90
CA MET A 149 -10.18 -2.31 5.65
C MET A 149 -9.14 -1.81 6.65
N ILE A 150 -9.47 -0.77 7.43
CA ILE A 150 -8.63 -0.28 8.53
C ILE A 150 -9.02 -1.00 9.84
N ALA A 151 -8.02 -1.52 10.56
CA ALA A 151 -8.20 -1.99 11.93
C ALA A 151 -8.51 -0.83 12.89
N ASP A 152 -9.48 -1.01 13.80
CA ASP A 152 -9.92 0.06 14.72
C ASP A 152 -8.78 0.54 15.63
N ASP A 153 -7.97 -0.39 16.15
CA ASP A 153 -6.84 -0.07 17.02
C ASP A 153 -5.78 0.76 16.30
N LEU A 154 -5.42 0.39 15.05
CA LEU A 154 -4.48 1.17 14.23
C LEU A 154 -5.02 2.57 13.97
N ARG A 155 -6.32 2.68 13.65
CA ARG A 155 -6.97 3.97 13.39
C ARG A 155 -6.93 4.88 14.62
N ARG A 156 -7.16 4.31 15.82
CA ARG A 156 -7.11 5.05 17.09
C ARG A 156 -5.69 5.46 17.46
N GLN A 157 -4.70 4.63 17.14
CA GLN A 157 -3.30 4.88 17.47
C GLN A 157 -2.68 5.98 16.60
N ALA A 158 -3.09 6.12 15.34
CA ALA A 158 -2.57 7.13 14.41
C ALA A 158 -2.88 8.57 14.87
N ASP A 159 -1.94 9.50 14.64
CA ASP A 159 -2.19 10.93 14.90
C ASP A 159 -3.25 11.50 13.94
N HIS A 160 -3.22 11.04 12.68
CA HIS A 160 -4.22 11.39 11.68
C HIS A 160 -4.62 10.14 10.90
N PHE A 161 -5.91 9.85 10.85
CA PHE A 161 -6.47 8.92 9.88
C PHE A 161 -6.98 9.69 8.67
N ILE A 162 -6.60 9.24 7.47
CA ILE A 162 -7.02 9.83 6.20
C ILE A 162 -7.72 8.74 5.41
N ASP A 163 -9.03 8.91 5.17
CA ASP A 163 -9.76 7.97 4.34
C ASP A 163 -9.31 8.08 2.89
N LEU A 164 -8.90 6.95 2.29
CA LEU A 164 -8.45 6.85 0.91
C LEU A 164 -9.51 7.37 -0.08
N VAL A 165 -10.80 7.26 0.25
CA VAL A 165 -11.89 7.84 -0.54
C VAL A 165 -11.73 9.35 -0.71
N SER A 166 -11.28 10.06 0.34
CA SER A 166 -11.08 11.51 0.29
C SER A 166 -9.96 11.93 -0.67
N LEU A 167 -9.01 11.04 -0.96
CA LEU A 167 -7.90 11.28 -1.90
C LEU A 167 -8.27 10.94 -3.35
N LYS A 168 -9.34 10.17 -3.58
CA LYS A 168 -9.72 9.63 -4.90
C LYS A 168 -9.75 10.68 -6.01
N ALA A 169 -10.28 11.87 -5.73
CA ALA A 169 -10.36 12.95 -6.72
C ALA A 169 -8.99 13.52 -7.11
N GLU A 170 -8.01 13.48 -6.20
CA GLU A 170 -6.67 14.02 -6.43
C GLU A 170 -5.72 12.98 -7.03
N ILE A 171 -5.80 11.72 -6.56
CA ILE A 171 -4.85 10.66 -6.91
C ILE A 171 -5.41 9.60 -7.86
N GLY A 172 -6.69 9.66 -8.21
CA GLY A 172 -7.31 8.71 -9.12
C GLY A 172 -6.85 8.88 -10.57
N ARG A 173 -6.73 7.76 -11.29
CA ARG A 173 -6.63 7.78 -12.75
C ARG A 173 -7.93 8.29 -13.35
N ASP A 174 -7.82 9.00 -14.47
CA ASP A 174 -9.00 9.35 -15.23
C ASP A 174 -9.63 8.07 -15.80
N PRO A 175 -10.96 7.87 -15.73
CA PRO A 175 -11.62 6.72 -16.33
C PRO A 175 -11.29 6.52 -17.82
N SER A 176 -10.97 7.61 -18.54
CA SER A 176 -10.57 7.57 -19.95
C SER A 176 -9.14 7.06 -20.19
N GLU A 177 -8.28 7.07 -19.16
CA GLU A 177 -6.88 6.62 -19.22
C GLU A 177 -6.70 5.18 -18.70
N ARG A 178 -7.78 4.45 -18.40
CA ARG A 178 -7.72 3.06 -17.93
C ARG A 178 -7.27 2.12 -19.04
N PRO A 179 -6.15 1.39 -18.88
CA PRO A 179 -5.87 0.24 -19.72
C PRO A 179 -7.00 -0.79 -19.56
N GLN A 180 -7.42 -1.44 -20.64
CA GLN A 180 -8.32 -2.60 -20.52
C GLN A 180 -7.63 -3.66 -19.67
N ARG A 181 -8.21 -3.98 -18.50
CA ARG A 181 -7.70 -5.07 -17.66
C ARG A 181 -7.82 -6.38 -18.44
N PRO A 182 -6.76 -7.21 -18.50
CA PRO A 182 -6.92 -8.59 -18.94
C PRO A 182 -7.98 -9.25 -18.05
N VAL A 183 -8.96 -9.90 -18.66
CA VAL A 183 -9.96 -10.69 -17.94
C VAL A 183 -9.19 -11.84 -17.27
N GLU A 184 -9.07 -11.82 -15.94
CA GLU A 184 -8.62 -13.01 -15.20
C GLU A 184 -9.61 -14.14 -15.55
N ALA A 185 -9.12 -15.15 -16.27
CA ALA A 185 -9.91 -16.33 -16.57
C ALA A 185 -10.37 -16.95 -15.25
N THR A 186 -11.67 -16.94 -15.02
CA THR A 186 -12.31 -17.71 -13.96
C THR A 186 -11.82 -19.15 -14.08
N PRO A 187 -11.33 -19.79 -13.00
CA PRO A 187 -11.09 -21.23 -13.04
C PRO A 187 -12.42 -21.88 -13.37
N ALA A 188 -12.45 -22.64 -14.47
CA ALA A 188 -13.62 -23.43 -14.83
C ALA A 188 -14.02 -24.27 -13.61
N ALA A 189 -15.28 -24.14 -13.20
CA ALA A 189 -15.87 -25.08 -12.25
C ALA A 189 -15.68 -26.47 -12.86
N ALA A 190 -14.92 -27.33 -12.19
CA ALA A 190 -14.92 -28.75 -12.51
C ALA A 190 -16.32 -29.26 -12.13
N ASP A 191 -17.14 -29.48 -13.15
CA ASP A 191 -18.34 -30.29 -13.04
C ASP A 191 -17.93 -31.66 -12.50
N VAL A 192 -18.44 -31.99 -11.32
CA VAL A 192 -18.41 -33.35 -10.78
C VAL A 192 -19.79 -33.93 -11.05
N GLU A 193 -19.93 -34.63 -12.18
CA GLU A 193 -21.05 -35.53 -12.45
C GLU A 193 -20.79 -36.88 -11.75
N GLU A 194 -21.85 -37.34 -11.07
CA GLU A 194 -22.17 -38.64 -10.42
C GLU A 194 -21.19 -39.30 -9.43
#